data_AF-A0A0B4VT37-F1
#
_entry.id   AF-A0A0B4VT37-F1
#
_cell.length_a   1.000
_cell.length_b   1.000
_cell.length_c   1.000
_cell.angle_alpha   90.00
_cell.angle_beta   90.00
_cell.angle_gamma   90.00
#
_symmetry.space_group_name_H-M   'P 1'
#
loop_
_entity.id
_entity.type
_entity.pdbx_description
1 polymer ?
#
loop_
_entity_poly.entity_id
_entity_poly.type
_entity_poly.pdbx_seq_one_letter_code
_entity_poly.pdbx_strand_id
1 'polypeptide(L)'
;REAYAMDPQQRQLLEVGYSALYHAGYRKATLMGTDGGVFVGQTQYDFMQMHAETRSAPTSLTAPGSHPAVSSGRFSYTFGLKGPSYTVDTACSSSLVAVDGAVQNLRRGRCSVAVAAGVNLILSPGTSIAACATRMTSDACKTFDASANGYGRG
;
A
#
# COMPACT_ATOMS: atom_id res chain seq x y z
N ARG A 1 -18.61 -7.54 -9.20
CA ARG A 1 -17.86 -7.26 -10.46
C ARG A 1 -16.63 -6.41 -10.20
N GLU A 2 -16.73 -5.25 -9.53
CA GLU A 2 -15.57 -4.41 -9.16
C GLU A 2 -14.49 -5.13 -8.34
N ALA A 3 -14.90 -5.98 -7.38
CA ALA A 3 -13.97 -6.75 -6.57
C ALA A 3 -12.97 -7.57 -7.40
N TYR A 4 -13.37 -8.14 -8.55
CA TYR A 4 -12.46 -8.93 -9.39
C TYR A 4 -11.43 -8.08 -10.14
N ALA A 5 -11.77 -6.82 -10.43
CA ALA A 5 -10.90 -5.87 -11.12
C ALA A 5 -10.05 -5.03 -10.16
N MET A 6 -10.17 -5.25 -8.85
CA MET A 6 -9.45 -4.50 -7.82
C MET A 6 -8.10 -5.17 -7.50
N ASP A 7 -7.04 -4.39 -7.43
CA ASP A 7 -5.72 -4.83 -7.00
C ASP A 7 -5.83 -5.54 -5.64
N PRO A 8 -5.33 -6.78 -5.50
CA PRO A 8 -5.31 -7.49 -4.23
C PRO A 8 -4.68 -6.67 -3.09
N GLN A 9 -3.72 -5.79 -3.37
CA GLN A 9 -3.14 -4.87 -2.38
C GLN A 9 -4.18 -3.92 -1.79
N GLN A 10 -5.07 -3.36 -2.62
CA GLN A 10 -6.16 -2.51 -2.14
C GLN A 10 -7.14 -3.28 -1.26
N ARG A 11 -7.43 -4.55 -1.60
CA ARG A 11 -8.32 -5.41 -0.79
C ARG A 11 -7.71 -5.70 0.57
N GLN A 12 -6.44 -6.10 0.60
CA GLN A 12 -5.69 -6.37 1.83
C GLN A 12 -5.60 -5.12 2.71
N LEU A 13 -5.33 -3.95 2.12
CA LEU A 13 -5.34 -2.67 2.85
C LEU A 13 -6.68 -2.41 3.53
N LEU A 14 -7.81 -2.63 2.85
CA LEU A 14 -9.13 -2.41 3.42
C LEU A 14 -9.45 -3.38 4.57
N GLU A 15 -9.12 -4.66 4.42
CA GLU A 15 -9.40 -5.70 5.40
C GLU A 15 -8.53 -5.56 6.66
N VAL A 16 -7.22 -5.44 6.47
CA VAL A 16 -6.25 -5.28 7.55
C VAL A 16 -6.46 -3.93 8.24
N GLY A 17 -6.69 -2.86 7.49
CA GLY A 17 -6.91 -1.55 8.09
C GLY A 17 -8.26 -1.42 8.79
N TYR A 18 -9.32 -2.12 8.35
CA TYR A 18 -10.54 -2.24 9.15
C TYR A 18 -10.25 -2.90 10.50
N SER A 19 -9.54 -4.03 10.48
CA SER A 19 -9.19 -4.79 11.69
C SER A 19 -8.31 -3.96 12.64
N ALA A 20 -7.34 -3.23 12.09
CA ALA A 20 -6.49 -2.33 12.86
C ALA A 20 -7.28 -1.19 13.52
N LEU A 21 -8.16 -0.53 12.77
CA LEU A 21 -9.03 0.53 13.30
C LEU A 21 -9.97 -0.01 14.38
N TYR A 22 -10.56 -1.18 14.15
CA TYR A 22 -11.45 -1.84 15.11
C TYR A 22 -10.72 -2.19 16.41
N HIS A 23 -9.52 -2.78 16.33
CA HIS A 23 -8.69 -3.09 17.50
C HIS A 23 -8.21 -1.83 18.24
N ALA A 24 -8.02 -0.72 17.53
CA ALA A 24 -7.73 0.58 18.14
C ALA A 24 -8.96 1.25 18.78
N GLY A 25 -10.13 0.60 18.78
CA GLY A 25 -11.37 1.11 19.38
C GLY A 25 -12.20 2.03 18.48
N TYR A 26 -11.76 2.26 17.24
CA TYR A 26 -12.51 3.06 16.28
C TYR A 26 -13.62 2.24 15.64
N ARG A 27 -14.75 2.90 15.37
CA ARG A 27 -15.83 2.35 14.55
C ARG A 27 -15.98 3.20 13.29
N LYS A 28 -16.47 2.61 12.21
CA LYS A 28 -16.73 3.35 10.97
C LYS A 28 -17.63 4.57 11.21
N ALA A 29 -18.64 4.44 12.06
CA ALA A 29 -19.55 5.52 12.40
C ALA A 29 -18.84 6.71 13.10
N THR A 30 -17.81 6.45 13.91
CA THR A 30 -17.07 7.51 14.61
C THR A 30 -16.00 8.17 13.74
N LEU A 31 -15.57 7.50 12.67
CA LEU A 31 -14.56 8.01 11.74
C LEU A 31 -15.17 8.78 10.55
N MET A 32 -16.41 8.49 10.20
CA MET A 32 -17.06 9.07 9.04
C MET A 32 -17.18 10.59 9.15
N GLY A 33 -16.62 11.31 8.17
CA GLY A 33 -16.63 12.77 8.11
C GLY A 33 -15.54 13.44 8.95
N THR A 34 -14.71 12.69 9.66
CA THR A 34 -13.61 13.25 10.45
C THR A 34 -12.46 13.74 9.57
N ASP A 35 -11.59 14.56 10.14
CA ASP A 35 -10.33 15.01 9.54
C ASP A 35 -9.23 13.93 9.53
N GLY A 36 -9.59 12.66 9.70
CA GLY A 36 -8.62 11.57 9.74
C GLY A 36 -7.80 11.48 8.44
N GLY A 37 -6.48 11.30 8.58
CA GLY A 37 -5.54 11.18 7.46
C GLY A 37 -5.21 9.72 7.12
N VAL A 38 -4.79 9.48 5.88
CA VAL A 38 -4.42 8.17 5.34
C VAL A 38 -3.11 8.26 4.55
N PHE A 39 -2.14 7.47 4.96
CA PHE A 39 -0.77 7.49 4.46
C PHE A 39 -0.38 6.06 4.11
N VAL A 40 -0.22 5.76 2.82
CA VAL A 40 0.05 4.40 2.35
C VAL A 40 1.41 4.33 1.68
N GLY A 41 2.29 3.45 2.15
CA GLY A 41 3.52 3.08 1.44
C GLY A 41 3.27 1.92 0.49
N GLN A 42 3.53 2.11 -0.81
CA GLN A 42 3.37 1.07 -1.84
C GLN A 42 4.43 1.26 -2.93
N THR A 43 5.08 0.17 -3.33
CA THR A 43 6.16 0.19 -4.35
C THR A 43 5.92 -0.81 -5.48
N GLN A 44 5.12 -1.86 -5.28
CA GLN A 44 4.82 -2.85 -6.32
C GLN A 44 3.52 -2.52 -7.06
N TYR A 45 3.58 -2.62 -8.38
CA TYR A 45 2.50 -2.27 -9.32
C TYR A 45 2.21 -3.41 -10.30
N ASP A 46 2.56 -4.64 -9.92
CA ASP A 46 2.47 -5.84 -10.75
C ASP A 46 1.07 -6.02 -11.34
N PHE A 47 0.02 -5.78 -10.55
CA PHE A 47 -1.36 -5.92 -11.02
C PHE A 47 -1.68 -4.95 -12.17
N MET A 48 -1.18 -3.72 -12.10
CA MET A 48 -1.31 -2.73 -13.18
C MET A 48 -0.54 -3.18 -14.43
N GLN A 49 0.66 -3.73 -14.26
CA GLN A 49 1.49 -4.24 -15.35
C GLN A 49 0.86 -5.45 -16.05
N MET A 50 0.38 -6.43 -15.27
CA MET A 50 -0.33 -7.61 -15.79
C MET A 50 -1.56 -7.20 -16.62
N HIS A 51 -2.32 -6.21 -16.15
CA HIS A 51 -3.44 -5.67 -16.93
C HIS A 51 -3.00 -5.07 -18.26
N ALA A 52 -1.90 -4.31 -18.28
CA ALA A 52 -1.34 -3.74 -19.51
C ALA A 52 -0.89 -4.82 -20.51
N GLU A 53 -0.39 -5.96 -20.02
CA GLU A 53 0.05 -7.09 -20.85
C GLU A 53 -1.10 -7.82 -21.56
N THR A 54 -2.30 -7.87 -20.96
CA THR A 54 -3.45 -8.59 -21.54
C THR A 54 -4.01 -7.99 -22.83
N ARG A 55 -3.55 -6.79 -23.25
CA ARG A 55 -4.02 -6.04 -24.44
C ARG A 55 -5.55 -5.88 -24.54
N SER A 56 -6.27 -6.08 -23.45
CA SER A 56 -7.71 -5.91 -23.40
C SER A 56 -8.05 -4.42 -23.35
N ALA A 57 -9.17 -4.04 -23.95
CA ALA A 57 -9.63 -2.65 -23.88
C ALA A 57 -9.86 -2.25 -22.40
N PRO A 58 -9.36 -1.09 -21.96
CA PRO A 58 -9.58 -0.63 -20.60
C PRO A 58 -11.08 -0.43 -20.35
N THR A 59 -11.50 -0.76 -19.13
CA THR A 59 -12.87 -0.57 -18.66
C THR A 59 -12.90 0.58 -17.65
N SER A 60 -14.09 1.01 -17.25
CA SER A 60 -14.28 1.98 -16.16
C SER A 60 -13.67 1.52 -14.83
N LEU A 61 -13.40 0.22 -14.67
CA LEU A 61 -12.82 -0.36 -13.47
C LEU A 61 -11.29 -0.47 -13.51
N THR A 62 -10.66 -0.29 -14.68
CA THR A 62 -9.22 -0.51 -14.84
C THR A 62 -8.41 0.47 -13.99
N ALA A 63 -8.66 1.78 -14.13
CA ALA A 63 -7.95 2.80 -13.35
C ALA A 63 -8.23 2.74 -11.84
N PRO A 64 -9.50 2.71 -11.35
CA PRO A 64 -9.78 2.57 -9.92
C PRO A 64 -9.41 1.19 -9.36
N GLY A 65 -9.15 0.22 -10.24
CA GLY A 65 -8.76 -1.13 -9.88
C GLY A 65 -7.28 -1.26 -9.59
N SER A 66 -6.39 -0.58 -10.32
CA SER A 66 -4.95 -0.86 -10.27
C SER A 66 -4.06 0.34 -9.94
N HIS A 67 -4.55 1.57 -10.02
CA HIS A 67 -3.70 2.74 -9.85
C HIS A 67 -3.27 2.94 -8.38
N PRO A 68 -1.98 3.22 -8.08
CA PRO A 68 -1.47 3.30 -6.70
C PRO A 68 -2.13 4.36 -5.84
N ALA A 69 -2.41 5.54 -6.40
CA ALA A 69 -3.10 6.61 -5.67
C ALA A 69 -4.51 6.19 -5.19
N VAL A 70 -5.10 5.15 -5.78
CA VAL A 70 -6.40 4.63 -5.36
C VAL A 70 -6.28 3.84 -4.06
N SER A 71 -5.10 3.34 -3.67
CA SER A 71 -4.90 2.63 -2.40
C SER A 71 -5.27 3.51 -1.19
N SER A 72 -4.67 4.70 -1.08
CA SER A 72 -5.04 5.65 -0.02
C SER A 72 -6.43 6.27 -0.26
N GLY A 73 -6.77 6.63 -1.50
CA GLY A 73 -8.04 7.27 -1.82
C GLY A 73 -9.26 6.38 -1.53
N ARG A 74 -9.20 5.10 -1.89
CA ARG A 74 -10.25 4.10 -1.62
C ARG A 74 -10.36 3.80 -0.13
N PHE A 75 -9.25 3.78 0.60
CA PHE A 75 -9.29 3.64 2.05
C PHE A 75 -10.02 4.83 2.69
N SER A 76 -9.60 6.06 2.36
CA SER A 76 -10.25 7.30 2.80
C SER A 76 -11.74 7.32 2.46
N TYR A 77 -12.10 6.94 1.23
CA TYR A 77 -13.49 6.85 0.78
C TYR A 77 -14.30 5.82 1.59
N THR A 78 -13.77 4.61 1.77
CA THR A 78 -14.46 3.51 2.44
C THR A 78 -14.76 3.80 3.91
N PHE A 79 -13.84 4.47 4.61
CA PHE A 79 -13.97 4.82 6.03
C PHE A 79 -14.48 6.24 6.26
N GLY A 80 -14.70 7.03 5.21
CA GLY A 80 -15.23 8.38 5.28
C GLY A 80 -14.25 9.42 5.83
N LEU A 81 -12.95 9.17 5.75
CA LEU A 81 -11.89 10.04 6.25
C LEU A 81 -11.67 11.21 5.28
N LYS A 82 -11.59 12.45 5.81
CA LYS A 82 -11.52 13.70 5.01
C LYS A 82 -10.22 14.47 5.17
N GLY A 83 -9.27 13.94 5.94
CA GLY A 83 -7.95 14.52 6.13
C GLY A 83 -6.99 14.27 4.96
N PRO A 84 -5.68 14.56 5.16
CA PRO A 84 -4.65 14.31 4.15
C PRO A 84 -4.62 12.84 3.72
N SER A 85 -4.61 12.58 2.42
CA SER A 85 -4.66 11.21 1.88
C SER A 85 -3.69 11.05 0.70
N TYR A 86 -2.64 10.26 0.86
CA TYR A 86 -1.69 9.99 -0.23
C TYR A 86 -1.03 8.63 -0.13
N THR A 87 -0.57 8.15 -1.29
CA THR A 87 0.26 6.96 -1.43
C THR A 87 1.66 7.43 -1.78
N VAL A 88 2.68 6.91 -1.10
CA VAL A 88 4.08 7.29 -1.26
C VAL A 88 4.91 6.07 -1.68
N ASP A 89 5.85 6.33 -2.58
CA ASP A 89 6.82 5.35 -3.04
C ASP A 89 8.23 5.91 -2.88
N THR A 90 8.94 5.40 -1.88
CA THR A 90 10.37 5.61 -1.65
C THR A 90 11.09 4.26 -1.63
N ALA A 91 10.62 3.30 -2.44
CA ALA A 91 11.06 1.92 -2.47
C ALA A 91 10.92 1.22 -1.09
N CYS A 92 11.97 0.59 -0.59
CA CYS A 92 11.92 -0.22 0.63
C CYS A 92 11.51 0.58 1.89
N SER A 93 11.66 1.91 1.89
CA SER A 93 11.31 2.76 3.03
C SER A 93 9.89 3.32 2.98
N SER A 94 9.10 3.02 1.94
CA SER A 94 7.78 3.62 1.69
C SER A 94 6.84 3.58 2.90
N SER A 95 6.75 2.44 3.59
CA SER A 95 5.88 2.28 4.77
C SER A 95 6.37 3.14 5.94
N LEU A 96 7.68 3.26 6.15
CA LEU A 96 8.25 4.09 7.21
C LEU A 96 8.08 5.58 6.90
N VAL A 97 8.19 5.98 5.63
CA VAL A 97 7.90 7.35 5.19
C VAL A 97 6.41 7.67 5.34
N ALA A 98 5.52 6.71 5.12
CA ALA A 98 4.10 6.88 5.41
C ALA A 98 3.83 7.10 6.91
N VAL A 99 4.53 6.37 7.79
CA VAL A 99 4.48 6.58 9.24
C VAL A 99 4.99 7.96 9.63
N ASP A 100 6.14 8.39 9.09
CA ASP A 100 6.67 9.74 9.33
C ASP A 100 5.65 10.81 8.90
N GLY A 101 5.08 10.68 7.70
CA GLY A 101 4.01 11.54 7.21
C GLY A 101 2.80 11.60 8.15
N ALA A 102 2.34 10.45 8.65
CA ALA A 102 1.25 10.37 9.62
C ALA A 102 1.57 11.12 10.91
N VAL A 103 2.74 10.85 11.51
CA VAL A 103 3.19 11.48 12.75
C VAL A 103 3.33 12.99 12.59
N GLN A 104 3.89 13.45 11.47
CA GLN A 104 4.03 14.88 11.20
C GLN A 104 2.67 15.58 11.05
N ASN A 105 1.70 14.97 10.39
CA ASN A 105 0.36 15.56 10.23
C ASN A 105 -0.41 15.58 11.56
N LEU A 106 -0.28 14.56 12.40
CA LEU A 106 -0.81 14.56 13.77
C LEU A 106 -0.20 15.69 14.61
N ARG A 107 1.14 15.79 14.65
CA ARG A 107 1.84 16.81 15.44
C ARG A 107 1.54 18.25 15.00
N ARG A 108 1.26 18.45 13.71
CA ARG A 108 0.88 19.75 13.15
C ARG A 108 -0.61 20.07 13.27
N GLY A 109 -1.41 19.18 13.88
CA GLY A 109 -2.86 19.36 14.01
C GLY A 109 -3.60 19.35 12.67
N ARG A 110 -3.04 18.72 11.63
CA ARG A 110 -3.69 18.62 10.31
C ARG A 110 -4.69 17.48 10.22
N CYS A 111 -4.65 16.56 11.17
CA CYS A 111 -5.61 15.49 11.37
C CYS A 111 -5.64 15.08 12.85
N SER A 112 -6.80 14.68 13.36
CA SER A 112 -6.96 14.15 14.73
C SER A 112 -6.64 12.64 14.83
N VAL A 113 -6.74 11.92 13.72
CA VAL A 113 -6.45 10.49 13.58
C VAL A 113 -5.64 10.29 12.32
N ALA A 114 -4.67 9.38 12.32
CA ALA A 114 -3.89 9.06 11.13
C ALA A 114 -3.72 7.55 10.97
N VAL A 115 -3.99 7.07 9.75
CA VAL A 115 -3.74 5.69 9.35
C VAL A 115 -2.45 5.67 8.54
N ALA A 116 -1.42 5.03 9.07
CA ALA A 116 -0.22 4.68 8.31
C ALA A 116 -0.26 3.20 7.94
N ALA A 117 -0.07 2.89 6.66
CA ALA A 117 -0.10 1.52 6.16
C ALA A 117 1.03 1.27 5.17
N GLY A 118 1.43 0.01 5.02
CA GLY A 118 2.36 -0.46 4.00
C GLY A 118 1.81 -1.71 3.35
N VAL A 119 1.91 -1.81 2.03
CA VAL A 119 1.50 -3.01 1.29
C VAL A 119 2.52 -3.36 0.21
N ASN A 120 2.78 -4.65 0.07
CA ASN A 120 3.67 -5.21 -0.93
C ASN A 120 3.15 -6.62 -1.30
N LEU A 121 2.94 -6.88 -2.58
CA LEU A 121 2.65 -8.21 -3.09
C LEU A 121 3.54 -8.51 -4.29
N ILE A 122 3.98 -9.77 -4.40
CA ILE A 122 4.76 -10.28 -5.52
C ILE A 122 3.81 -11.07 -6.41
N LEU A 123 3.31 -10.46 -7.47
CA LEU A 123 2.32 -11.08 -8.37
C LEU A 123 2.95 -11.50 -9.71
N SER A 124 4.09 -10.91 -10.07
CA SER A 124 4.82 -11.20 -11.29
C SER A 124 6.30 -11.50 -11.01
N PRO A 125 6.97 -12.28 -11.89
CA PRO A 125 8.40 -12.53 -11.75
C PRO A 125 9.28 -11.35 -12.18
N GLY A 126 8.72 -10.33 -12.85
CA GLY A 126 9.49 -9.25 -13.50
C GLY A 126 10.44 -8.52 -12.55
N THR A 127 9.93 -8.04 -11.41
CA THR A 127 10.76 -7.37 -10.40
C THR A 127 11.77 -8.33 -9.76
N SER A 128 11.42 -9.60 -9.58
CA SER A 128 12.36 -10.61 -9.05
C SER A 128 13.52 -10.83 -10.01
N ILE A 129 13.24 -10.97 -11.32
CA ILE A 129 14.25 -11.14 -12.36
C ILE A 129 15.18 -9.92 -12.40
N ALA A 130 14.61 -8.71 -12.35
CA ALA A 130 15.39 -7.48 -12.32
C ALA A 130 16.32 -7.40 -11.09
N ALA A 131 15.82 -7.78 -9.91
CA ALA A 131 16.61 -7.81 -8.68
C ALA A 131 17.69 -8.92 -8.68
N CYS A 132 17.43 -10.06 -9.34
CA CYS A 132 18.45 -11.09 -9.57
C CYS A 132 19.56 -10.58 -10.49
N ALA A 133 19.22 -9.84 -11.56
CA ALA A 133 20.20 -9.30 -12.50
C ALA A 133 21.18 -8.31 -11.83
N THR A 134 20.74 -7.61 -10.78
CA THR A 134 21.56 -6.71 -9.97
C THR A 134 22.23 -7.40 -8.77
N ARG A 135 22.09 -8.73 -8.63
CA ARG A 135 22.62 -9.53 -7.51
C ARG A 135 22.14 -9.07 -6.12
N MET A 136 20.91 -8.55 -6.05
CA MET A 136 20.33 -8.09 -4.78
C MET A 136 19.64 -9.21 -4.00
N THR A 137 19.19 -10.27 -4.68
CA THR A 137 18.36 -11.34 -4.10
C THR A 137 19.17 -12.53 -3.59
N SER A 138 18.64 -13.21 -2.58
CA SER A 138 19.11 -14.49 -2.06
C SER A 138 17.92 -15.38 -1.67
N ASP A 139 18.20 -16.60 -1.23
CA ASP A 139 17.22 -17.54 -0.68
C ASP A 139 16.68 -17.12 0.69
N ALA A 140 17.51 -16.46 1.50
CA ALA A 140 17.15 -15.97 2.83
C ALA A 140 17.94 -14.73 3.23
N CYS A 141 17.29 -13.84 4.00
CA CYS A 141 17.98 -12.71 4.64
C CYS A 141 18.86 -13.22 5.79
N LYS A 142 20.18 -13.28 5.58
CA LYS A 142 21.17 -13.67 6.61
C LYS A 142 21.70 -12.44 7.34
N THR A 143 20.83 -11.75 8.08
CA THR A 143 21.15 -10.46 8.71
C THR A 143 22.38 -10.56 9.61
N PHE A 144 23.42 -9.77 9.29
CA PHE A 144 24.72 -9.70 9.99
C PHE A 144 25.60 -10.95 9.92
N ASP A 145 25.23 -11.97 9.13
CA ASP A 145 26.05 -13.17 8.95
C ASP A 145 27.16 -12.95 7.90
N ALA A 146 28.33 -13.56 8.10
CA ALA A 146 29.46 -13.45 7.16
C ALA A 146 29.17 -14.05 5.77
N SER A 147 28.19 -14.96 5.68
CA SER A 147 27.73 -15.58 4.43
C SER A 147 26.56 -14.84 3.75
N ALA A 148 26.23 -13.63 4.21
CA ALA A 148 25.18 -12.80 3.62
C ALA A 148 25.51 -12.46 2.16
N ASN A 149 24.56 -12.73 1.26
CA ASN A 149 24.74 -12.64 -0.19
C ASN A 149 23.55 -11.99 -0.91
N GLY A 150 22.68 -11.29 -0.18
CA GLY A 150 21.48 -10.61 -0.72
C GLY A 150 20.34 -10.64 0.30
N TYR A 151 19.13 -10.32 -0.14
CA TYR A 151 17.90 -10.43 0.67
C TYR A 151 16.87 -11.36 0.02
N GLY A 152 16.11 -12.08 0.85
CA GLY A 152 14.92 -12.80 0.40
C GLY A 152 13.77 -11.83 0.21
N ARG A 153 13.10 -11.85 -0.96
CA ARG A 153 11.91 -11.03 -1.19
C ARG A 153 10.74 -11.60 -0.39
N GLY A 154 9.99 -10.71 0.28
CA GLY A 154 8.78 -11.03 1.05
C GLY A 154 7.65 -10.05 0.78
#